data_AF-A0A496ZN91-F1
#
_entry.id   AF-A0A496ZN91-F1
#
_cell.length_a   1.000
_cell.length_b   1.000
_cell.length_c   1.000
_cell.angle_alpha   90.00
_cell.angle_beta   90.00
_cell.angle_gamma   90.00
#
_symmetry.space_group_name_H-M   'P 1'
#
loop_
_entity.id
_entity.type
_entity.pdbx_description
1 polymer ?
#
loop_
_entity_poly.entity_id
_entity_poly.type
_entity_poly.pdbx_seq_one_letter_code
_entity_poly.pdbx_strand_id
1 'polypeptide(L)'
;MEIKYKIRHGSKDSIDEDFYLVVDTIPTKQEFIELKKTSPLDLNLITIDNGAVTACLKGLPDEINNSIFSTFDLHAQEIENPIKSLVPRDVFPKLSMVIREMLAFCSRTQYRSEIKRVMKSANITDRLNVLSLINLNDIDDFEKNTKQEVYKFFAQQIGMILPLLKEEKELFTKRDISDKYALLGGYLYRREEKPEWIQVMFELFGDLVMFYLKHNVVCVDGKDVTLVDGRVFDVKYERYIGDGDETNAK
;
A
#
# COMPACT_ATOMS: atom_id res chain seq x y z
N MET A 1 -6.21 -2.26 26.67
CA MET A 1 -6.63 -1.82 25.33
C MET A 1 -8.14 -1.68 25.33
N GLU A 2 -8.63 -0.48 25.01
CA GLU A 2 -10.04 -0.15 24.93
C GLU A 2 -10.37 0.31 23.50
N ILE A 3 -11.44 -0.21 22.91
CA ILE A 3 -11.95 0.28 21.62
C ILE A 3 -12.83 1.49 21.91
N LYS A 4 -12.42 2.66 21.44
CA LYS A 4 -13.13 3.93 21.66
C LYS A 4 -14.34 4.06 20.74
N TYR A 5 -14.13 3.82 19.44
CA TYR A 5 -15.15 3.90 18.40
C TYR A 5 -14.64 3.23 17.11
N LYS A 6 -15.53 3.10 16.11
CA LYS A 6 -15.22 2.56 14.80
C LYS A 6 -15.45 3.61 13.71
N ILE A 7 -14.64 3.56 12.66
CA ILE A 7 -14.75 4.39 11.45
C ILE A 7 -15.02 3.45 10.29
N ARG A 8 -16.09 3.71 9.53
CA ARG A 8 -16.34 2.98 8.28
C ARG A 8 -15.50 3.61 7.18
N HIS A 9 -14.90 2.80 6.32
CA HIS A 9 -14.09 3.34 5.22
C HIS A 9 -14.33 2.61 3.91
N GLY A 10 -13.75 3.16 2.83
CA GLY A 10 -13.85 2.61 1.49
C GLY A 10 -14.88 3.33 0.63
N SER A 11 -15.26 2.71 -0.48
CA SER A 11 -16.12 3.34 -1.49
C SER A 11 -17.60 3.21 -1.16
N LYS A 12 -18.41 4.20 -1.57
CA LYS A 12 -19.87 4.19 -1.39
C LYS A 12 -20.56 3.00 -2.09
N ASP A 13 -19.95 2.49 -3.15
CA ASP A 13 -20.41 1.35 -3.94
C ASP A 13 -19.79 0.01 -3.47
N SER A 14 -19.09 -0.02 -2.34
CA SER A 14 -18.59 -1.27 -1.76
C SER A 14 -19.72 -2.08 -1.15
N ILE A 15 -19.75 -3.38 -1.47
CA ILE A 15 -20.64 -4.36 -0.84
C ILE A 15 -20.10 -4.73 0.55
N ASP A 16 -18.78 -4.79 0.68
CA ASP A 16 -18.10 -5.12 1.93
C ASP A 16 -18.01 -3.86 2.82
N GLU A 17 -18.28 -4.04 4.12
CA GLU A 17 -18.08 -3.00 5.13
C GLU A 17 -16.72 -3.17 5.80
N ASP A 18 -15.80 -2.26 5.48
CA ASP A 18 -14.50 -2.22 6.12
C ASP A 18 -14.48 -1.18 7.25
N PHE A 19 -13.88 -1.55 8.38
CA PHE A 19 -13.82 -0.71 9.57
C PHE A 19 -12.38 -0.53 10.07
N TYR A 20 -12.05 0.71 10.44
CA TYR A 20 -10.96 0.97 11.38
C TYR A 20 -11.53 1.02 12.80
N LEU A 21 -10.87 0.34 13.73
CA LEU A 21 -11.21 0.40 15.15
C LEU A 21 -10.19 1.28 15.86
N VAL A 22 -10.66 2.39 16.43
CA VAL A 22 -9.80 3.33 17.15
C VAL A 22 -9.59 2.84 18.57
N VAL A 23 -8.32 2.62 18.92
CA VAL A 23 -7.89 2.15 20.23
C VAL A 23 -7.00 3.19 20.92
N ASP A 24 -6.85 3.05 22.23
CA ASP A 24 -5.91 3.83 23.05
C ASP A 24 -4.44 3.49 22.76
N THR A 25 -4.14 2.22 22.50
CA THR A 25 -2.80 1.75 22.17
C THR A 25 -2.90 0.51 21.27
N ILE A 26 -1.99 0.38 20.31
CA ILE A 26 -1.92 -0.83 19.47
C ILE A 26 -1.57 -2.04 20.37
N PRO A 27 -2.36 -3.13 20.32
CA PRO A 27 -2.11 -4.29 21.16
C PRO A 27 -0.82 -5.01 20.78
N THR A 28 -0.25 -5.72 21.74
CA THR A 28 0.77 -6.73 21.47
C THR A 28 0.20 -7.85 20.60
N LYS A 29 1.09 -8.64 19.97
CA LYS A 29 0.68 -9.79 19.15
C LYS A 29 -0.22 -10.77 19.93
N GLN A 30 0.06 -11.01 21.22
CA GLN A 30 -0.73 -11.93 22.02
C GLN A 30 -2.13 -11.37 22.30
N GLU A 31 -2.23 -10.10 22.68
CA GLU A 31 -3.51 -9.42 22.90
C GLU A 31 -4.35 -9.38 21.63
N PHE A 32 -3.72 -9.12 20.47
CA PHE A 32 -4.40 -9.14 19.19
C PHE A 32 -4.96 -10.53 18.85
N ILE A 33 -4.21 -11.60 19.12
CA ILE A 33 -4.66 -12.98 18.91
C ILE A 33 -5.89 -13.28 19.78
N GLU A 34 -5.89 -12.88 21.06
CA GLU A 34 -7.04 -13.07 21.93
C GLU A 34 -8.26 -12.26 21.49
N LEU A 35 -8.07 -11.00 21.10
CA LEU A 35 -9.14 -10.15 20.56
C LEU A 35 -9.77 -10.75 19.30
N LYS A 36 -8.97 -11.34 18.42
CA LYS A 36 -9.45 -11.96 17.18
C LYS A 36 -10.31 -13.20 17.43
N LYS A 37 -10.14 -13.90 18.56
CA LYS A 37 -10.99 -15.06 18.89
C LYS A 37 -12.43 -14.68 19.22
N THR A 38 -12.64 -13.44 19.68
CA THR A 38 -13.93 -12.97 20.18
C THR A 38 -14.60 -11.95 19.26
N SER A 39 -13.86 -11.34 18.33
CA SER A 39 -14.40 -10.35 17.38
C SER A 39 -14.82 -11.00 16.05
N PRO A 40 -16.06 -10.75 15.58
CA PRO A 40 -16.49 -11.14 14.23
C PRO A 40 -16.00 -10.18 13.13
N LEU A 41 -15.44 -9.03 13.50
CA LEU A 41 -15.01 -7.98 12.56
C LEU A 41 -13.58 -8.24 12.04
N ASP A 42 -13.27 -7.80 10.82
CA ASP A 42 -11.86 -7.65 10.44
C ASP A 42 -11.23 -6.53 11.27
N LEU A 43 -10.24 -6.92 12.07
CA LEU A 43 -9.61 -6.04 13.03
C LEU A 43 -8.50 -5.25 12.33
N ASN A 44 -8.83 -4.04 11.88
CA ASN A 44 -7.84 -3.04 11.51
C ASN A 44 -7.77 -1.95 12.58
N LEU A 45 -6.83 -2.10 13.52
CA LEU A 45 -6.72 -1.24 14.69
C LEU A 45 -5.83 -0.03 14.37
N ILE A 46 -6.27 1.15 14.80
CA ILE A 46 -5.52 2.39 14.67
C ILE A 46 -5.52 3.18 15.97
N THR A 47 -4.54 4.05 16.12
CA THR A 47 -4.51 5.09 17.16
C THR A 47 -4.60 6.45 16.48
N ILE A 48 -5.35 7.37 17.10
CA ILE A 48 -5.50 8.74 16.63
C ILE A 48 -5.11 9.66 17.78
N ASP A 49 -4.21 10.59 17.50
CA ASP A 49 -3.82 11.66 18.42
C ASP A 49 -3.76 12.99 17.68
N ASN A 50 -4.20 14.06 18.33
CA ASN A 50 -4.25 15.41 17.76
C ASN A 50 -4.86 15.50 16.35
N GLY A 51 -5.86 14.66 16.07
CA GLY A 51 -6.54 14.66 14.78
C GLY A 51 -5.77 14.00 13.63
N ALA A 52 -4.76 13.18 13.94
CA ALA A 52 -4.00 12.40 12.96
C ALA A 52 -3.82 10.94 13.40
N VAL A 53 -3.73 10.02 12.44
CA VAL A 53 -3.40 8.62 12.72
C VAL A 53 -1.92 8.51 13.11
N THR A 54 -1.63 7.98 14.29
CA THR A 54 -0.25 7.88 14.81
C THR A 54 0.35 6.48 14.74
N ALA A 55 -0.50 5.44 14.77
CA ALA A 55 -0.08 4.07 14.54
C ALA A 55 -1.24 3.22 14.02
N CYS A 56 -0.91 2.16 13.30
CA CYS A 56 -1.87 1.21 12.76
C CYS A 56 -1.32 -0.22 12.86
N LEU A 57 -2.23 -1.19 12.93
CA LEU A 57 -1.87 -2.61 12.91
C LEU A 57 -1.58 -3.13 11.50
N LYS A 58 -2.36 -2.69 10.51
CA LYS A 58 -2.21 -3.06 9.10
C LYS A 58 -2.19 -1.79 8.23
N GLY A 59 -1.30 -1.73 7.25
CA GLY A 59 -1.14 -0.58 6.36
C GLY A 59 -0.11 0.43 6.87
N LEU A 60 -0.25 1.68 6.40
CA LEU A 60 0.63 2.79 6.75
C LEU A 60 -0.18 3.92 7.41
N PRO A 61 0.28 4.52 8.53
CA PRO A 61 -0.49 5.53 9.26
C PRO A 61 -0.93 6.72 8.41
N ASP A 62 -0.04 7.22 7.56
CA ASP A 62 -0.28 8.35 6.66
C ASP A 62 -1.27 8.02 5.54
N GLU A 63 -1.19 6.82 4.94
CA GLU A 63 -2.20 6.35 3.97
C GLU A 63 -3.59 6.30 4.62
N ILE A 64 -3.67 5.73 5.82
CA ILE A 64 -4.94 5.55 6.53
C ILE A 64 -5.49 6.91 6.95
N ASN A 65 -4.65 7.82 7.43
CA ASN A 65 -5.03 9.18 7.76
C ASN A 65 -5.71 9.86 6.57
N ASN A 66 -5.02 9.88 5.42
CA ASN A 66 -5.49 10.58 4.23
C ASN A 66 -6.70 9.88 3.61
N SER A 67 -6.76 8.54 3.68
CA SER A 67 -7.91 7.74 3.27
C SER A 67 -9.14 8.06 4.09
N ILE A 68 -9.03 8.07 5.43
CA ILE A 68 -10.14 8.44 6.31
C ILE A 68 -10.57 9.87 6.02
N PHE A 69 -9.63 10.83 6.00
CA PHE A 69 -9.94 12.23 5.71
C PHE A 69 -10.74 12.40 4.41
N SER A 70 -10.34 11.68 3.35
CA SER A 70 -10.93 11.81 2.01
C SER A 70 -12.23 11.03 1.82
N THR A 71 -12.47 9.98 2.61
CA THR A 71 -13.59 9.05 2.39
C THR A 71 -14.62 9.03 3.52
N PHE A 72 -14.39 9.75 4.62
CA PHE A 72 -15.27 9.75 5.79
C PHE A 72 -16.73 10.07 5.43
N ASP A 73 -16.94 11.14 4.65
CA ASP A 73 -18.27 11.63 4.29
C ASP A 73 -19.00 10.74 3.25
N LEU A 74 -18.35 9.68 2.75
CA LEU A 74 -18.99 8.70 1.88
C LEU A 74 -19.94 7.77 2.65
N HIS A 75 -19.84 7.74 3.98
CA HIS A 75 -20.56 6.83 4.85
C HIS A 75 -21.29 7.60 5.95
N ALA A 76 -22.47 7.11 6.35
CA ALA A 76 -23.15 7.62 7.54
C ALA A 76 -22.41 7.11 8.79
N GLN A 77 -22.05 8.03 9.69
CA GLN A 77 -21.32 7.72 10.91
C GLN A 77 -21.89 8.45 12.12
N GLU A 78 -21.75 7.85 13.30
CA GLU A 78 -22.26 8.40 14.57
C GLU A 78 -21.31 9.42 15.22
N ILE A 79 -20.13 9.62 14.62
CA ILE A 79 -19.08 10.49 15.12
C ILE A 79 -18.74 11.54 14.07
N GLU A 80 -18.19 12.67 14.51
CA GLU A 80 -17.54 13.62 13.61
C GLU A 80 -16.22 13.05 13.09
N ASN A 81 -15.77 13.53 11.91
CA ASN A 81 -14.48 13.11 11.36
C ASN A 81 -13.35 13.39 12.36
N PRO A 82 -12.70 12.35 12.91
CA PRO A 82 -11.65 12.54 13.90
C PRO A 82 -10.36 13.04 13.25
N ILE A 83 -10.19 12.85 11.93
CA ILE A 83 -9.01 13.32 11.20
C ILE A 83 -9.22 14.77 10.78
N LYS A 84 -8.28 15.64 11.14
CA LYS A 84 -8.43 17.10 10.98
C LYS A 84 -7.66 17.67 9.80
N SER A 85 -6.68 16.95 9.27
CA SER A 85 -5.92 17.35 8.10
C SER A 85 -5.34 16.15 7.36
N LEU A 86 -5.01 16.36 6.09
CA LEU A 86 -4.09 15.49 5.37
C LEU A 86 -2.69 15.58 6.00
N VAL A 87 -1.94 14.48 5.93
CA VAL A 87 -0.53 14.41 6.32
C VAL A 87 0.34 14.10 5.10
N PRO A 88 1.64 14.47 5.10
CA PRO A 88 2.54 14.11 4.01
C PRO A 88 2.61 12.60 3.78
N ARG A 89 2.67 12.20 2.51
CA ARG A 89 2.73 10.78 2.14
C ARG A 89 4.17 10.27 2.16
N ASP A 90 4.38 9.20 2.89
CA ASP A 90 5.59 8.40 2.85
C ASP A 90 5.52 7.38 1.70
N VAL A 91 5.98 7.82 0.54
CA VAL A 91 5.89 7.06 -0.71
C VAL A 91 6.75 5.79 -0.65
N PHE A 92 7.94 5.83 -0.04
CA PHE A 92 8.89 4.72 -0.17
C PHE A 92 8.41 3.42 0.51
N PRO A 93 7.96 3.40 1.78
CA PRO A 93 7.39 2.20 2.39
C PRO A 93 6.16 1.70 1.64
N LYS A 94 5.36 2.58 1.05
CA LYS A 94 4.23 2.17 0.21
C LYS A 94 4.70 1.39 -1.02
N LEU A 95 5.71 1.90 -1.73
CA LEU A 95 6.29 1.22 -2.88
C LEU A 95 6.88 -0.14 -2.49
N SER A 96 7.66 -0.19 -1.41
CA SER A 96 8.24 -1.44 -0.91
C SER A 96 7.16 -2.48 -0.57
N MET A 97 6.13 -2.07 0.16
CA MET A 97 5.02 -2.92 0.56
C MET A 97 4.31 -3.49 -0.67
N VAL A 98 3.95 -2.65 -1.64
CA VAL A 98 3.22 -3.08 -2.84
C VAL A 98 4.06 -4.03 -3.70
N ILE A 99 5.33 -3.71 -3.96
CA ILE A 99 6.20 -4.59 -4.75
C ILE A 99 6.30 -5.97 -4.08
N ARG A 100 6.45 -5.99 -2.75
CA ARG A 100 6.53 -7.24 -1.98
C ARG A 100 5.25 -8.05 -2.08
N GLU A 101 4.07 -7.41 -2.00
CA GLU A 101 2.78 -8.08 -2.13
C GLU A 101 2.55 -8.58 -3.56
N MET A 102 2.91 -7.80 -4.57
CA MET A 102 2.81 -8.20 -5.98
C MET A 102 3.66 -9.44 -6.27
N LEU A 103 4.91 -9.47 -5.79
CA LEU A 103 5.76 -10.67 -5.86
C LEU A 103 5.16 -11.85 -5.07
N ALA A 104 4.54 -11.60 -3.93
CA ALA A 104 3.93 -12.65 -3.12
C ALA A 104 2.77 -13.34 -3.86
N PHE A 105 1.92 -12.60 -4.58
CA PHE A 105 0.88 -13.16 -5.44
C PHE A 105 1.47 -14.05 -6.55
N CYS A 106 2.60 -13.66 -7.14
CA CYS A 106 3.29 -14.44 -8.17
C CYS A 106 4.18 -15.57 -7.61
N SER A 107 4.29 -15.75 -6.28
CA SER A 107 5.28 -16.67 -5.68
C SER A 107 5.01 -18.16 -5.92
N ARG A 108 3.89 -18.51 -6.55
CA ARG A 108 3.42 -19.86 -6.85
C ARG A 108 3.34 -20.15 -8.35
N THR A 109 4.02 -19.35 -9.16
CA THR A 109 4.07 -19.51 -10.62
C THR A 109 5.46 -19.98 -11.06
N GLN A 110 5.74 -19.97 -12.37
CA GLN A 110 7.07 -20.27 -12.93
C GLN A 110 8.20 -19.38 -12.36
N TYR A 111 7.87 -18.19 -11.82
CA TYR A 111 8.86 -17.24 -11.27
C TYR A 111 9.22 -17.50 -9.79
N ARG A 112 8.75 -18.61 -9.22
CA ARG A 112 8.87 -18.92 -7.78
C ARG A 112 10.31 -18.92 -7.26
N SER A 113 11.26 -19.42 -8.05
CA SER A 113 12.66 -19.54 -7.63
C SER A 113 13.30 -18.17 -7.42
N GLU A 114 13.11 -17.28 -8.39
CA GLU A 114 13.58 -15.90 -8.42
C GLU A 114 12.90 -15.08 -7.31
N ILE A 115 11.57 -15.21 -7.18
CA ILE A 115 10.79 -14.52 -6.15
C ILE A 115 11.28 -14.92 -4.75
N LYS A 116 11.42 -16.22 -4.47
CA LYS A 116 11.90 -16.69 -3.14
C LYS A 116 13.29 -16.17 -2.81
N ARG A 117 14.15 -16.01 -3.81
CA ARG A 117 15.50 -15.45 -3.63
C ARG A 117 15.41 -13.98 -3.20
N VAL A 118 14.64 -13.16 -3.91
CA VAL A 118 14.58 -11.71 -3.63
C VAL A 118 13.70 -11.34 -2.45
N MET A 119 12.73 -12.18 -2.06
CA MET A 119 11.93 -11.97 -0.84
C MET A 119 12.73 -12.07 0.46
N LYS A 120 13.97 -12.59 0.39
CA LYS A 120 14.96 -12.56 1.48
C LYS A 120 15.92 -11.37 1.39
N SER A 121 15.96 -10.70 0.23
CA SER A 121 16.72 -9.45 0.06
C SER A 121 15.93 -8.33 0.72
N ALA A 122 16.65 -7.41 1.36
CA ALA A 122 16.09 -6.17 1.86
C ALA A 122 16.12 -5.05 0.80
N ASN A 123 16.74 -5.31 -0.36
CA ASN A 123 16.84 -4.33 -1.45
C ASN A 123 15.56 -4.28 -2.29
N ILE A 124 14.96 -3.10 -2.42
CA ILE A 124 13.79 -2.85 -3.28
C ILE A 124 14.10 -3.01 -4.77
N THR A 125 15.29 -2.63 -5.21
CA THR A 125 15.73 -2.72 -6.61
C THR A 125 15.85 -4.17 -7.06
N ASP A 126 16.36 -5.07 -6.21
CA ASP A 126 16.41 -6.51 -6.51
C ASP A 126 15.00 -7.09 -6.72
N ARG A 127 14.05 -6.67 -5.88
CA ARG A 127 12.65 -7.08 -5.98
C ARG A 127 12.02 -6.54 -7.26
N LEU A 128 12.29 -5.29 -7.60
CA LEU A 128 11.77 -4.64 -8.80
C LEU A 128 12.32 -5.25 -10.09
N ASN A 129 13.62 -5.60 -10.09
CA ASN A 129 14.24 -6.35 -11.19
C ASN A 129 13.61 -7.73 -11.40
N VAL A 130 13.15 -8.41 -10.35
CA VAL A 130 12.39 -9.66 -10.51
C VAL A 130 10.95 -9.38 -10.95
N LEU A 131 10.33 -8.32 -10.43
CA LEU A 131 8.99 -7.91 -10.83
C LEU A 131 8.94 -7.65 -12.35
N SER A 132 9.95 -6.99 -12.92
CA SER A 132 10.03 -6.71 -14.36
C SER A 132 10.23 -7.93 -15.25
N LEU A 133 10.56 -9.10 -14.68
CA LEU A 133 10.64 -10.37 -15.44
C LEU A 133 9.28 -11.06 -15.55
N ILE A 134 8.29 -10.62 -14.77
CA ILE A 134 6.98 -11.26 -14.70
C ILE A 134 6.15 -10.80 -15.90
N ASN A 135 5.80 -11.77 -16.75
CA ASN A 135 4.80 -11.59 -17.79
C ASN A 135 3.51 -12.30 -17.36
N LEU A 136 2.48 -11.52 -17.05
CA LEU A 136 1.17 -12.02 -16.62
C LEU A 136 0.46 -12.82 -17.72
N ASN A 137 0.82 -12.61 -18.99
CA ASN A 137 0.29 -13.41 -20.11
C ASN A 137 0.77 -14.87 -20.05
N ASP A 138 1.90 -15.14 -19.40
CA ASP A 138 2.50 -16.47 -19.30
C ASP A 138 2.04 -17.21 -18.02
N ILE A 139 1.14 -16.63 -17.23
CA ILE A 139 0.67 -17.22 -15.96
C ILE A 139 -0.74 -17.80 -16.16
N ASP A 140 -0.81 -19.13 -16.17
CA ASP A 140 -2.09 -19.84 -16.26
C ASP A 140 -2.83 -19.91 -14.92
N ASP A 141 -2.11 -20.04 -13.81
CA ASP A 141 -2.68 -20.17 -12.46
C ASP A 141 -1.77 -19.56 -11.38
N PHE A 142 -2.39 -18.92 -10.38
CA PHE A 142 -1.72 -18.37 -9.19
C PHE A 142 -1.85 -19.30 -7.95
N GLU A 143 -2.38 -20.51 -8.14
CA GLU A 143 -2.70 -21.55 -7.14
C GLU A 143 -3.69 -21.08 -6.06
N LYS A 144 -3.25 -20.20 -5.16
CA LYS A 144 -3.99 -19.80 -3.95
C LYS A 144 -5.07 -18.76 -4.18
N ASN A 145 -4.99 -18.06 -5.30
CA ASN A 145 -5.85 -16.93 -5.61
C ASN A 145 -6.32 -17.08 -7.06
N THR A 146 -7.54 -16.66 -7.33
CA THR A 146 -8.04 -16.58 -8.70
C THR A 146 -7.34 -15.45 -9.47
N LYS A 147 -7.29 -15.54 -10.81
CA LYS A 147 -6.76 -14.45 -11.66
C LYS A 147 -7.47 -13.12 -11.36
N GLN A 148 -8.79 -13.15 -11.19
CA GLN A 148 -9.59 -11.98 -10.86
C GLN A 148 -9.16 -11.32 -9.54
N GLU A 149 -8.86 -12.10 -8.49
CA GLU A 149 -8.40 -11.56 -7.21
C GLU A 149 -7.02 -10.91 -7.34
N VAL A 150 -6.10 -11.58 -8.04
CA VAL A 150 -4.75 -11.05 -8.28
C VAL A 150 -4.80 -9.77 -9.10
N TYR A 151 -5.52 -9.77 -10.23
CA TYR A 151 -5.61 -8.60 -11.09
C TYR A 151 -6.39 -7.46 -10.46
N LYS A 152 -7.43 -7.74 -9.66
CA LYS A 152 -8.10 -6.72 -8.83
C LYS A 152 -7.11 -6.07 -7.86
N PHE A 153 -6.27 -6.88 -7.20
CA PHE A 153 -5.24 -6.36 -6.30
C PHE A 153 -4.21 -5.50 -7.05
N PHE A 154 -3.67 -5.97 -8.17
CA PHE A 154 -2.73 -5.20 -8.99
C PHE A 154 -3.34 -3.91 -9.50
N ALA A 155 -4.55 -3.96 -10.07
CA ALA A 155 -5.25 -2.79 -10.57
C ALA A 155 -5.47 -1.75 -9.46
N GLN A 156 -5.84 -2.20 -8.26
CA GLN A 156 -6.01 -1.30 -7.12
C GLN A 156 -4.68 -0.65 -6.71
N GLN A 157 -3.61 -1.42 -6.51
CA GLN A 157 -2.32 -0.84 -6.08
C GLN A 157 -1.70 0.08 -7.15
N ILE A 158 -1.72 -0.34 -8.42
CA ILE A 158 -1.23 0.47 -9.54
C ILE A 158 -2.05 1.76 -9.65
N GLY A 159 -3.38 1.65 -9.57
CA GLY A 159 -4.29 2.78 -9.62
C GLY A 159 -4.09 3.81 -8.50
N MET A 160 -3.65 3.37 -7.32
CA MET A 160 -3.28 4.26 -6.21
C MET A 160 -1.90 4.89 -6.40
N ILE A 161 -0.92 4.12 -6.89
CA ILE A 161 0.49 4.56 -6.94
C ILE A 161 0.79 5.46 -8.14
N LEU A 162 0.26 5.16 -9.33
CA LEU A 162 0.53 5.97 -10.52
C LEU A 162 0.22 7.47 -10.34
N PRO A 163 -0.96 7.88 -9.82
CA PRO A 163 -1.25 9.29 -9.62
C PRO A 163 -0.43 9.89 -8.47
N LEU A 164 -0.06 9.08 -7.46
CA LEU A 164 0.81 9.51 -6.37
C LEU A 164 2.19 9.88 -6.90
N LEU A 165 2.78 9.05 -7.76
CA LEU A 165 4.12 9.29 -8.31
C LEU A 165 4.17 10.40 -9.38
N LYS A 166 3.08 10.61 -10.13
CA LYS A 166 3.05 11.56 -11.26
C LYS A 166 2.51 12.94 -10.91
N GLU A 167 1.57 13.00 -9.98
CA GLU A 167 0.77 14.19 -9.71
C GLU A 167 0.68 14.52 -8.23
N GLU A 168 1.34 13.74 -7.36
CA GLU A 168 1.22 13.84 -5.90
C GLU A 168 -0.24 13.77 -5.42
N LYS A 169 -1.05 12.94 -6.12
CA LYS A 169 -2.47 12.75 -5.81
C LYS A 169 -2.76 11.33 -5.37
N GLU A 170 -3.50 11.21 -4.28
CA GLU A 170 -3.97 9.93 -3.78
C GLU A 170 -5.40 9.64 -4.25
N LEU A 171 -5.65 8.40 -4.62
CA LEU A 171 -6.99 7.88 -4.93
C LEU A 171 -7.27 6.73 -3.97
N PHE A 172 -8.40 6.77 -3.27
CA PHE A 172 -8.70 5.77 -2.23
C PHE A 172 -9.84 4.83 -2.61
N THR A 173 -10.71 5.22 -3.54
CA THR A 173 -11.86 4.41 -3.94
C THR A 173 -11.65 3.73 -5.30
N LYS A 174 -12.29 2.57 -5.49
CA LYS A 174 -12.31 1.89 -6.81
C LYS A 174 -12.86 2.80 -7.88
N ARG A 175 -13.88 3.61 -7.53
CA ARG A 175 -14.51 4.56 -8.42
C ARG A 175 -13.53 5.64 -8.88
N ASP A 176 -12.82 6.28 -7.95
CA ASP A 176 -11.84 7.32 -8.30
C ASP A 176 -10.75 6.76 -9.22
N ILE A 177 -10.28 5.54 -8.94
CA ILE A 177 -9.31 4.85 -9.78
C ILE A 177 -9.90 4.56 -11.17
N SER A 178 -11.13 4.04 -11.26
CA SER A 178 -11.76 3.73 -12.55
C SER A 178 -12.12 4.97 -13.36
N ASP A 179 -12.47 6.07 -12.70
CA ASP A 179 -12.77 7.35 -13.35
C ASP A 179 -11.49 7.94 -13.97
N LYS A 180 -10.34 7.79 -13.28
CA LYS A 180 -9.03 8.22 -13.81
C LYS A 180 -8.44 7.26 -14.84
N TYR A 181 -8.56 5.96 -14.59
CA TYR A 181 -7.98 4.89 -15.41
C TYR A 181 -9.08 3.89 -15.79
N ALA A 182 -9.90 4.27 -16.78
CA ALA A 182 -11.05 3.47 -17.21
C ALA A 182 -10.70 1.99 -17.54
N LEU A 183 -9.50 1.76 -18.10
CA LEU A 183 -9.00 0.42 -18.42
C LEU A 183 -8.80 -0.48 -17.18
N LEU A 184 -8.56 0.09 -16.00
CA LEU A 184 -8.47 -0.66 -14.74
C LEU A 184 -9.85 -1.06 -14.19
N GLY A 185 -10.93 -0.43 -14.66
CA GLY A 185 -12.28 -0.67 -14.15
C GLY A 185 -12.75 -2.12 -14.33
N GLY A 186 -12.38 -2.80 -15.42
CA GLY A 186 -12.68 -4.22 -15.61
C GLY A 186 -12.12 -5.08 -14.47
N TYR A 187 -10.85 -4.87 -14.14
CA TYR A 187 -10.13 -5.61 -13.10
C TYR A 187 -10.59 -5.25 -11.67
N LEU A 188 -10.78 -3.96 -11.37
CA LEU A 188 -11.21 -3.50 -10.04
C LEU A 188 -12.53 -4.13 -9.58
N TYR A 189 -13.44 -4.33 -10.53
CA TYR A 189 -14.76 -4.94 -10.31
C TYR A 189 -14.79 -6.43 -10.67
N ARG A 190 -13.62 -7.06 -10.90
CA ARG A 190 -13.46 -8.50 -11.19
C ARG A 190 -14.29 -8.98 -12.40
N ARG A 191 -14.38 -8.15 -13.43
CA ARG A 191 -15.07 -8.48 -14.70
C ARG A 191 -14.11 -8.89 -15.82
N GLU A 192 -12.81 -8.69 -15.60
CA GLU A 192 -11.76 -9.02 -16.57
C GLU A 192 -10.81 -10.08 -15.99
N GLU A 193 -10.50 -11.07 -16.81
CA GLU A 193 -9.60 -12.20 -16.51
C GLU A 193 -8.43 -12.29 -17.46
N LYS A 194 -8.44 -11.51 -18.53
CA LYS A 194 -7.36 -11.50 -19.49
C LYS A 194 -6.28 -10.50 -19.09
N PRO A 195 -4.99 -10.88 -19.18
CA PRO A 195 -3.91 -10.09 -18.62
C PRO A 195 -3.49 -8.87 -19.44
N GLU A 196 -4.02 -8.63 -20.65
CA GLU A 196 -3.39 -7.73 -21.62
C GLU A 196 -3.25 -6.29 -21.09
N TRP A 197 -4.34 -5.70 -20.60
CA TRP A 197 -4.30 -4.32 -20.11
C TRP A 197 -3.66 -4.20 -18.73
N ILE A 198 -3.87 -5.19 -17.85
CA ILE A 198 -3.21 -5.19 -16.53
C ILE A 198 -1.70 -5.39 -16.67
N GLN A 199 -1.22 -6.16 -17.66
CA GLN A 199 0.20 -6.31 -17.98
C GLN A 199 0.82 -4.98 -18.37
N VAL A 200 0.20 -4.23 -19.29
CA VAL A 200 0.68 -2.90 -19.70
C VAL A 200 0.79 -1.97 -18.49
N MET A 201 -0.21 -1.99 -17.61
CA MET A 201 -0.22 -1.16 -16.40
C MET A 201 0.81 -1.63 -15.36
N PHE A 202 1.08 -2.93 -15.29
CA PHE A 202 2.08 -3.55 -14.43
C PHE A 202 3.51 -3.17 -14.85
N GLU A 203 3.80 -3.18 -16.14
CA GLU A 203 5.07 -2.72 -16.72
C GLU A 203 5.27 -1.22 -16.46
N LEU A 204 4.25 -0.40 -16.76
CA LEU A 204 4.28 1.04 -16.50
C LEU A 204 4.54 1.36 -15.02
N PHE A 205 3.92 0.60 -14.12
CA PHE A 205 4.18 0.70 -12.69
C PHE A 205 5.67 0.43 -12.39
N GLY A 206 6.23 -0.65 -12.91
CA GLY A 206 7.64 -0.99 -12.72
C GLY A 206 8.59 0.11 -13.18
N ASP A 207 8.37 0.64 -14.38
CA ASP A 207 9.17 1.70 -14.97
C ASP A 207 9.13 3.00 -14.16
N LEU A 208 7.94 3.38 -13.68
CA LEU A 208 7.78 4.59 -12.88
C LEU A 208 8.37 4.46 -11.48
N VAL A 209 8.28 3.28 -10.87
CA VAL A 209 8.95 3.03 -9.58
C VAL A 209 10.47 3.07 -9.77
N MET A 210 11.01 2.46 -10.84
CA MET A 210 12.44 2.55 -11.16
C MET A 210 12.87 4.00 -11.36
N PHE A 211 12.07 4.78 -12.11
CA PHE A 211 12.31 6.20 -12.31
C PHE A 211 12.29 6.95 -10.97
N TYR A 212 11.28 6.74 -10.13
CA TYR A 212 11.16 7.37 -8.82
C TYR A 212 12.39 7.08 -7.95
N LEU A 213 12.79 5.81 -7.84
CA LEU A 213 13.95 5.41 -7.04
C LEU A 213 15.23 6.07 -7.55
N LYS A 214 15.44 6.13 -8.86
CA LYS A 214 16.63 6.77 -9.45
C LYS A 214 16.75 8.26 -9.12
N HIS A 215 15.64 8.97 -8.93
CA HIS A 215 15.64 10.42 -8.69
C HIS A 215 15.54 10.79 -7.21
N ASN A 216 15.06 9.88 -6.36
CA ASN A 216 14.82 10.17 -4.93
C ASN A 216 15.75 9.40 -3.99
N VAL A 217 16.54 8.45 -4.49
CA VAL A 217 17.53 7.72 -3.71
C VAL A 217 18.93 8.27 -4.01
N VAL A 218 19.65 8.63 -2.95
CA VAL A 218 21.04 9.11 -3.01
C VAL A 218 21.93 8.18 -2.18
N CYS A 219 23.20 8.08 -2.54
CA CYS A 219 24.17 7.30 -1.78
C CYS A 219 24.93 8.22 -0.82
N VAL A 220 24.75 8.01 0.49
CA VAL A 220 25.44 8.73 1.56
C VAL A 220 26.27 7.72 2.35
N ASP A 221 27.59 7.93 2.43
CA ASP A 221 28.53 7.02 3.12
C ASP A 221 28.41 5.54 2.69
N GLY A 222 28.15 5.30 1.40
CA GLY A 222 27.98 3.95 0.86
C GLY A 222 26.63 3.31 1.19
N LYS A 223 25.66 4.07 1.69
CA LYS A 223 24.29 3.63 1.95
C LYS A 223 23.32 4.35 1.02
N ASP A 224 22.48 3.58 0.36
CA ASP A 224 21.35 4.11 -0.40
C ASP A 224 20.29 4.61 0.60
N VAL A 225 20.01 5.92 0.56
CA VAL A 225 19.06 6.59 1.44
C VAL A 225 18.12 7.49 0.65
N THR A 226 16.95 7.76 1.21
CA THR A 226 16.03 8.79 0.71
C THR A 226 15.59 9.69 1.85
N LEU A 227 15.25 10.95 1.56
CA LEU A 227 14.71 11.88 2.54
C LEU A 227 13.19 11.86 2.48
N VAL A 228 12.56 11.62 3.62
CA VAL A 228 11.11 11.70 3.78
C VAL A 228 10.82 12.60 4.96
N ASP A 229 10.26 13.77 4.69
CA ASP A 229 9.85 14.74 5.72
C ASP A 229 10.99 15.07 6.70
N GLY A 230 12.17 15.42 6.16
CA GLY A 230 13.34 15.73 6.96
C GLY A 230 13.92 14.54 7.74
N ARG A 231 13.55 13.30 7.43
CA ARG A 231 14.12 12.09 8.03
C ARG A 231 14.83 11.25 7.00
N VAL A 232 15.92 10.62 7.41
CA VAL A 232 16.70 9.73 6.55
C VAL A 232 16.12 8.33 6.62
N PHE A 233 15.68 7.83 5.46
CA PHE A 233 15.19 6.48 5.28
C PHE A 233 16.25 5.62 4.59
N ASP A 234 16.66 4.53 5.25
CA ASP A 234 17.59 3.56 4.69
C ASP A 234 16.84 2.64 3.72
N VAL A 235 17.14 2.78 2.43
CA VAL A 235 16.48 2.04 1.33
C VAL A 235 16.77 0.55 1.39
N LYS A 236 17.95 0.18 1.89
CA LYS A 236 18.39 -1.21 1.97
C LYS A 236 17.71 -1.94 3.11
N TYR A 237 17.54 -1.31 4.27
CA TYR A 237 16.92 -1.96 5.45
C TYR A 237 15.45 -1.58 5.64
N GLU A 238 14.93 -0.68 4.81
CA GLU A 238 13.55 -0.21 4.83
C GLU A 238 13.13 0.39 6.18
N ARG A 239 13.96 1.27 6.72
CA ARG A 239 13.71 1.88 8.03
C ARG A 239 14.26 3.29 8.12
N TYR A 240 13.61 4.11 8.92
CA TYR A 240 14.16 5.39 9.35
C TYR A 240 15.40 5.19 10.22
N ILE A 241 16.46 5.95 9.95
CA ILE A 241 17.75 5.86 10.66
C ILE A 241 18.14 7.15 11.39
N GLY A 242 17.34 8.20 11.28
CA GLY A 242 17.50 9.46 12.02
C GLY A 242 16.78 10.63 11.36
N ASP A 243 16.84 11.79 12.00
CA ASP A 243 16.48 13.08 11.40
C ASP A 243 17.62 13.54 10.47
N GLY A 244 17.28 14.17 9.35
CA GLY A 244 18.23 14.60 8.31
C GLY A 244 18.00 16.04 7.90
N ASP A 245 19.06 16.85 7.96
CA ASP A 245 19.12 18.14 7.27
C ASP A 245 19.56 17.94 5.80
N GLU A 246 19.00 18.71 4.87
CA GLU A 246 19.36 18.73 3.44
C GLU A 246 20.86 18.98 3.18
N THR A 247 21.60 19.49 4.16
CA THR A 247 23.04 19.73 4.12
C THR A 247 23.89 18.47 4.29
N ASN A 248 23.33 17.35 4.77
CA ASN A 248 24.02 16.06 4.87
C ASN A 248 23.83 15.16 3.63
N ALA A 249 23.09 15.63 2.62
CA ALA A 249 22.79 14.90 1.38
C ALA A 249 23.55 15.44 0.15
N LYS A 250 24.56 16.29 0.35
CA LYS A 250 25.43 16.84 -0.72
C LYS A 250 26.89 16.47 -0.54
#